data_AF-A0A353Q8L5-F1
#
_entry.id   AF-A0A353Q8L5-F1
#
_cell.length_a   1.000
_cell.length_b   1.000
_cell.length_c   1.000
_cell.angle_alpha   90.00
_cell.angle_beta   90.00
_cell.angle_gamma   90.00
#
_symmetry.space_group_name_H-M   'P 1'
#
loop_
_entity.id
_entity.type
_entity.pdbx_description
1 polymer ?
#
loop_
_entity_poly.entity_id
_entity_poly.type
_entity_poly.pdbx_seq_one_letter_code
_entity_poly.pdbx_strand_id
1 'polypeptide(L)'
;ICYVISGITAAMGVSEYWKILRLSYEMGKDDTDDFVWYFLLQGIQALGIICSCIAFFILALQAAKGKIFTRGNELLLMIFGSIILALGSISYLFSHFFSTIENPGAASSLLLLVGLSFIFFSLIFKIGIGMQQDQDLTI
;
A
#
# COMPACT_ATOMS: atom_id res chain seq x y z
N ILE A 1 2.42 4.91 21.25
CA ILE A 1 1.47 4.85 20.11
C ILE A 1 2.20 4.54 18.80
N CYS A 2 3.16 5.35 18.35
CA CYS A 2 3.88 5.12 17.09
C CYS A 2 4.51 3.72 16.96
N TYR A 3 5.20 3.23 18.01
CA TYR A 3 5.78 1.89 18.01
C TYR A 3 4.75 0.75 17.99
N VAL A 4 3.56 0.98 18.55
CA VAL A 4 2.47 0.00 18.50
C VAL A 4 1.93 -0.09 17.08
N ILE A 5 1.72 1.06 16.43
CA ILE A 5 1.30 1.11 15.01
C ILE A 5 2.33 0.40 14.13
N SER A 6 3.63 0.67 14.31
CA SER A 6 4.68 -0.01 13.54
C SER A 6 4.69 -1.52 13.77
N GLY A 7 4.46 -1.97 15.01
CA GLY A 7 4.37 -3.40 15.33
C GLY A 7 3.20 -4.08 14.63
N ILE A 8 2.02 -3.45 14.66
CA ILE A 8 0.81 -3.95 13.99
C ILE A 8 1.03 -4.02 12.47
N THR A 9 1.57 -2.96 11.86
CA THR A 9 1.81 -2.94 10.41
C THR A 9 2.83 -3.98 9.96
N ALA A 10 3.86 -4.25 10.78
CA ALA A 10 4.83 -5.29 10.50
C ALA A 10 4.19 -6.69 10.57
N ALA A 11 3.40 -6.95 11.61
CA ALA A 11 2.68 -8.23 11.76
C ALA A 11 1.70 -8.48 10.60
N MET A 12 0.97 -7.45 10.18
CA MET A 12 0.08 -7.53 9.01
C MET A 12 0.87 -7.85 7.73
N GLY A 13 1.97 -7.16 7.47
CA GLY A 13 2.82 -7.43 6.30
C GLY A 13 3.37 -8.86 6.26
N VAL A 14 3.82 -9.38 7.41
CA VAL A 14 4.28 -10.78 7.53
C VAL A 14 3.14 -11.76 7.29
N SER A 15 1.94 -11.47 7.80
CA SER A 15 0.77 -12.34 7.59
C SER A 15 0.36 -12.44 6.13
N GLU A 16 0.41 -11.34 5.37
CA GLU A 16 0.13 -11.33 3.94
C GLU A 16 1.20 -12.08 3.15
N TYR A 17 2.47 -11.87 3.50
CA TYR A 17 3.56 -12.64 2.89
C TYR A 17 3.39 -14.15 3.07
N TRP A 18 2.96 -14.58 4.26
CA TRP A 18 2.68 -16.00 4.54
C TRP A 18 1.54 -16.56 3.68
N LYS A 19 0.49 -15.78 3.45
CA LYS A 19 -0.62 -16.17 2.55
C LYS A 19 -0.12 -16.38 1.13
N ILE A 20 0.72 -15.48 0.60
CA ILE A 20 1.29 -15.63 -0.75
C ILE A 20 2.14 -16.90 -0.84
N LEU A 21 3.01 -17.16 0.14
CA LEU A 21 3.83 -18.38 0.16
C LEU A 21 2.97 -19.66 0.09
N ARG A 22 1.88 -19.69 0.84
CA ARG A 22 0.93 -20.80 0.80
C ARG A 22 0.26 -20.92 -0.58
N LEU A 23 -0.18 -19.80 -1.16
CA LEU A 23 -0.75 -19.77 -2.50
C LEU A 23 0.24 -20.25 -3.56
N SER A 24 1.53 -19.91 -3.44
CA SER A 24 2.59 -20.37 -4.34
C SER A 24 2.82 -21.88 -4.22
N TYR A 25 2.72 -22.43 -3.02
CA TYR A 25 2.78 -23.87 -2.81
C TYR A 25 1.57 -24.59 -3.42
N GLU A 26 0.37 -24.04 -3.26
CA GLU A 26 -0.87 -24.57 -3.84
C GLU A 26 -0.84 -24.50 -5.37
N MET A 27 -0.29 -23.42 -5.96
CA MET A 27 -0.07 -23.30 -7.41
C MET A 27 0.78 -24.44 -7.98
N GLY A 28 1.84 -24.86 -7.28
CA GLY A 28 2.70 -25.94 -7.74
C GLY A 28 2.05 -27.32 -7.72
N LYS A 29 0.85 -27.43 -7.15
CA LYS A 29 0.09 -28.68 -7.02
C LYS A 29 -1.19 -28.69 -7.86
N ASP A 30 -1.68 -27.53 -8.28
CA ASP A 30 -2.93 -27.39 -9.03
C ASP A 30 -2.65 -27.33 -10.54
N ASP A 31 -3.33 -28.18 -11.31
CA ASP A 31 -3.22 -28.27 -12.77
C ASP A 31 -4.37 -27.52 -13.49
N THR A 32 -5.14 -26.70 -12.77
CA THR A 32 -6.28 -25.95 -13.34
C THR A 32 -5.84 -24.65 -14.01
N ASP A 33 -6.24 -24.42 -15.26
CA ASP A 33 -5.88 -23.22 -16.05
C ASP A 33 -6.33 -21.89 -15.40
N ASP A 34 -7.45 -21.89 -14.68
CA ASP A 34 -7.98 -20.71 -14.00
C ASP A 34 -7.20 -20.31 -12.73
N PHE A 35 -6.47 -21.25 -12.14
CA PHE A 35 -5.76 -21.03 -10.88
C PHE A 35 -4.63 -20.01 -11.03
N VAL A 36 -3.98 -19.97 -12.20
CA VAL A 36 -2.90 -19.02 -12.49
C VAL A 36 -3.41 -17.58 -12.46
N TRP A 37 -4.59 -17.32 -13.04
CA TRP A 37 -5.21 -16.00 -13.04
C TRP A 37 -5.60 -15.60 -11.61
N TYR A 38 -6.18 -16.51 -10.84
CA TYR A 38 -6.50 -16.27 -9.44
C TYR A 38 -5.25 -15.91 -8.60
N PHE A 39 -4.17 -16.69 -8.74
CA PHE A 39 -2.91 -16.43 -8.04
C PHE A 39 -2.32 -15.08 -8.39
N LEU A 40 -2.29 -14.73 -9.68
CA LEU A 40 -1.76 -13.43 -10.13
C LEU A 40 -2.55 -12.26 -9.54
N LEU A 41 -3.89 -12.36 -9.53
CA LEU A 41 -4.75 -11.32 -8.96
C LEU A 41 -4.49 -11.15 -7.46
N GLN A 42 -4.44 -12.26 -6.70
CA GLN A 42 -4.12 -12.25 -5.27
C GLN A 42 -2.71 -11.72 -4.99
N GLY A 43 -1.73 -12.08 -5.82
CA GLY A 43 -0.35 -11.61 -5.71
C GLY A 43 -0.24 -10.10 -5.87
N ILE A 44 -0.91 -9.52 -6.88
CA ILE A 44 -0.95 -8.07 -7.09
C ILE A 44 -1.58 -7.37 -5.88
N GLN A 45 -2.69 -7.89 -5.36
CA GLN A 45 -3.38 -7.28 -4.22
C GLN A 45 -2.51 -7.34 -2.96
N ALA A 46 -1.90 -8.49 -2.69
CA ALA A 46 -1.04 -8.68 -1.53
C ALA A 46 0.23 -7.80 -1.59
N LEU A 47 0.81 -7.59 -2.78
CA LEU A 47 1.89 -6.62 -2.97
C LEU A 47 1.46 -5.19 -2.59
N GLY A 48 0.25 -4.78 -2.99
CA GLY A 48 -0.31 -3.48 -2.60
C GLY A 48 -0.44 -3.31 -1.08
N ILE A 49 -0.90 -4.36 -0.38
CA ILE A 49 -1.01 -4.36 1.09
C ILE A 49 0.37 -4.32 1.74
N ILE A 50 1.34 -5.09 1.26
CA ILE A 50 2.72 -5.11 1.78
C ILE A 50 3.36 -3.72 1.59
N CYS A 51 3.24 -3.11 0.41
CA CYS A 51 3.70 -1.74 0.16
C CYS A 51 3.09 -0.74 1.15
N SER A 52 1.78 -0.85 1.42
CA SER A 52 1.09 0.00 2.39
C SER A 52 1.64 -0.19 3.80
N CYS A 53 1.86 -1.44 4.23
CA CYS A 53 2.42 -1.76 5.53
C CYS A 53 3.84 -1.19 5.70
N ILE A 54 4.68 -1.31 4.68
CA ILE A 54 6.04 -0.75 4.68
C ILE A 54 6.00 0.77 4.83
N ALA A 55 5.14 1.45 4.06
CA ALA A 55 5.00 2.89 4.13
C ALA A 55 4.56 3.35 5.53
N PHE A 56 3.53 2.73 6.10
CA PHE A 56 3.07 3.06 7.45
C PHE A 56 4.11 2.74 8.52
N PHE A 57 4.83 1.64 8.40
CA PHE A 57 5.91 1.28 9.31
C PHE A 57 6.98 2.38 9.35
N ILE A 58 7.45 2.82 8.18
CA ILE A 58 8.47 3.87 8.08
C ILE A 58 7.92 5.19 8.65
N LEU A 59 6.71 5.59 8.26
CA LEU A 59 6.10 6.83 8.75
C LEU A 59 5.88 6.82 10.27
N ALA A 60 5.45 5.70 10.84
CA ALA A 60 5.30 5.56 12.29
C ALA A 60 6.65 5.69 13.02
N LEU A 61 7.72 5.09 12.49
CA LEU A 61 9.06 5.25 13.06
C LEU A 61 9.58 6.69 12.95
N GLN A 62 9.29 7.39 11.85
CA GLN A 62 9.67 8.80 11.70
C GLN A 62 8.85 9.71 12.63
N ALA A 63 7.56 9.43 12.80
CA ALA A 63 6.71 10.12 13.76
C ALA A 63 7.18 9.92 15.21
N ALA A 64 7.66 8.71 15.56
CA ALA A 64 8.26 8.45 16.87
C ALA A 64 9.51 9.32 17.15
N LYS A 65 10.21 9.75 16.09
CA LYS A 65 11.38 10.63 16.15
C LYS A 65 11.01 12.13 16.05
N GLY A 66 9.72 12.47 16.02
CA GLY A 66 9.23 13.84 15.82
C GLY A 66 9.40 14.37 14.39
N LYS A 67 9.85 13.54 13.44
CA LYS A 67 10.13 13.94 12.05
C LYS A 67 8.93 13.62 11.16
N ILE A 68 7.82 14.34 11.35
CA ILE A 68 6.57 14.09 10.61
C ILE A 68 6.60 14.84 9.28
N PHE A 69 6.55 16.17 9.29
CA PHE A 69 6.52 17.01 8.09
C PHE A 69 7.92 17.18 7.50
N THR A 70 8.39 16.16 6.80
CA THR A 70 9.68 16.21 6.09
C THR A 70 9.47 15.94 4.61
N ARG A 71 10.34 16.52 3.77
CA ARG A 71 10.33 16.27 2.32
C ARG A 71 10.49 14.78 1.99
N GLY A 72 11.26 14.06 2.81
CA GLY A 72 11.43 12.60 2.67
C GLY A 72 10.12 11.83 2.88
N ASN A 73 9.34 12.17 3.90
CA ASN A 73 8.05 11.50 4.16
C ASN A 73 6.99 11.88 3.13
N GLU A 74 6.99 13.13 2.67
CA GLU A 74 6.12 13.59 1.57
C GLU A 74 6.36 12.79 0.29
N LEU A 75 7.63 12.63 -0.09
CA LEU A 75 8.03 11.87 -1.27
C LEU A 75 7.78 10.37 -1.11
N LEU A 76 7.98 9.82 0.09
CA LEU A 76 7.63 8.43 0.42
C LEU A 76 6.12 8.19 0.20
N LEU A 77 5.26 9.05 0.75
CA LEU A 77 3.81 8.97 0.54
C LEU A 77 3.45 9.07 -0.95
N MET A 78 4.08 9.98 -1.69
CA MET A 78 3.84 10.14 -3.13
C MET A 78 4.20 8.88 -3.93
N ILE A 79 5.39 8.33 -3.70
CA ILE A 79 5.89 7.15 -4.42
C ILE A 79 5.05 5.93 -4.09
N PHE A 80 4.87 5.62 -2.80
CA PHE A 80 4.07 4.46 -2.39
C PHE A 80 2.61 4.62 -2.81
N GLY A 81 2.03 5.81 -2.68
CA GLY A 81 0.68 6.09 -3.15
C GLY A 81 0.52 5.86 -4.65
N SER A 82 1.50 6.29 -5.46
CA SER A 82 1.49 6.05 -6.92
C SER A 82 1.63 4.57 -7.28
N ILE A 83 2.50 3.83 -6.58
CA ILE A 83 2.67 2.38 -6.76
C ILE A 83 1.38 1.64 -6.41
N ILE A 84 0.79 1.93 -5.24
CA ILE A 84 -0.45 1.28 -4.78
C ILE A 84 -1.61 1.60 -5.73
N LEU A 85 -1.71 2.84 -6.22
CA LEU A 85 -2.72 3.24 -7.20
C LEU A 85 -2.55 2.48 -8.53
N ALA A 86 -1.32 2.31 -9.01
CA ALA A 86 -1.04 1.51 -10.19
C ALA A 86 -1.41 0.04 -9.98
N LEU A 87 -1.04 -0.56 -8.85
CA LEU A 87 -1.39 -1.94 -8.49
C LEU A 87 -2.90 -2.13 -8.38
N GLY A 88 -3.62 -1.20 -7.74
CA GLY A 88 -5.08 -1.22 -7.66
C GLY A 88 -5.74 -1.11 -9.04
N SER A 89 -5.18 -0.28 -9.94
CA SER A 89 -5.68 -0.14 -11.32
C SER A 89 -5.46 -1.42 -12.13
N ILE A 90 -4.26 -2.01 -12.03
CA ILE A 90 -3.94 -3.28 -12.69
C ILE A 90 -4.86 -4.38 -12.14
N SER A 91 -5.02 -4.48 -10.83
CA SER A 91 -5.89 -5.46 -10.18
C SER A 91 -7.35 -5.30 -10.61
N TYR A 92 -7.84 -4.07 -10.73
CA TYR A 92 -9.19 -3.77 -11.22
C TYR A 92 -9.40 -4.21 -12.67
N LEU A 93 -8.48 -3.86 -13.57
CA LEU A 93 -8.54 -4.28 -14.98
C LEU A 93 -8.46 -5.79 -15.10
N PHE A 94 -7.55 -6.41 -14.37
CA PHE A 94 -7.36 -7.86 -14.39
C PHE A 94 -8.60 -8.60 -13.90
N SER A 95 -9.22 -8.11 -12.81
CA SER A 95 -10.50 -8.60 -12.32
C SER A 95 -11.59 -8.48 -13.39
N HIS A 96 -11.65 -7.36 -14.10
CA HIS A 96 -12.66 -7.13 -15.13
C HIS A 96 -12.52 -8.08 -16.34
N PHE A 97 -11.30 -8.38 -16.77
CA PHE A 97 -11.06 -9.18 -17.98
C PHE A 97 -10.96 -10.70 -17.73
N PHE A 98 -10.47 -11.12 -16.56
CA PHE A 98 -10.09 -12.52 -16.33
C PHE A 98 -10.85 -13.22 -15.22
N SER A 99 -11.74 -12.54 -14.47
CA SER A 99 -12.38 -13.19 -13.33
C SER A 99 -13.74 -13.85 -13.66
N THR A 100 -13.81 -15.16 -13.40
CA THR A 100 -15.03 -15.94 -13.08
C THR A 100 -15.41 -15.85 -11.59
N ILE A 101 -14.76 -14.96 -10.84
CA ILE A 101 -14.82 -14.87 -9.38
C ILE A 101 -16.02 -14.00 -8.97
N GLU A 102 -16.83 -14.48 -8.03
CA GLU A 102 -17.84 -13.64 -7.37
C GLU A 102 -17.15 -12.53 -6.55
N ASN A 103 -17.36 -11.29 -6.99
CA ASN A 103 -17.02 -10.04 -6.30
C ASN A 103 -15.52 -9.65 -6.14
N PRO A 104 -14.71 -9.58 -7.21
CA PRO A 104 -13.29 -9.20 -7.15
C PRO A 104 -13.05 -7.67 -7.11
N GLY A 105 -14.11 -6.86 -7.20
CA GLY A 105 -14.01 -5.40 -7.26
C GLY A 105 -13.69 -4.71 -5.92
N ALA A 106 -14.04 -5.32 -4.78
CA ALA A 106 -13.92 -4.67 -3.47
C ALA A 106 -12.45 -4.48 -3.05
N ALA A 107 -11.60 -5.50 -3.20
CA ALA A 107 -10.18 -5.40 -2.85
C ALA A 107 -9.43 -4.42 -3.78
N SER A 108 -9.71 -4.48 -5.09
CA SER A 108 -9.13 -3.58 -6.09
C SER A 108 -9.51 -2.12 -5.84
N SER A 109 -10.77 -1.85 -5.51
CA SER A 109 -11.25 -0.49 -5.18
C SER A 109 -10.68 0.04 -3.85
N LEU A 110 -10.49 -0.82 -2.85
CA LEU A 110 -9.81 -0.44 -1.61
C LEU A 110 -8.35 -0.05 -1.86
N LEU A 111 -7.62 -0.79 -2.70
CA LEU A 111 -6.26 -0.43 -3.08
C LEU A 111 -6.20 0.92 -3.80
N LEU A 112 -7.12 1.17 -4.73
CA LEU A 112 -7.23 2.47 -5.38
C LEU A 112 -7.46 3.60 -4.37
N LEU A 113 -8.39 3.40 -3.42
CA LEU A 113 -8.68 4.38 -2.38
C LEU A 113 -7.46 4.63 -1.47
N VAL A 114 -6.75 3.58 -1.08
CA VAL A 114 -5.52 3.69 -0.27
C VAL A 114 -4.44 4.45 -1.05
N GLY A 115 -4.22 4.12 -2.32
CA GLY A 115 -3.26 4.83 -3.17
C GLY A 115 -3.58 6.33 -3.29
N LEU A 116 -4.84 6.68 -3.57
CA LEU A 116 -5.31 8.07 -3.61
C LEU A 116 -5.12 8.77 -2.27
N SER A 117 -5.40 8.09 -1.15
CA SER A 117 -5.24 8.67 0.18
C SER A 117 -3.77 9.02 0.49
N PHE A 118 -2.82 8.19 0.05
CA PHE A 118 -1.39 8.46 0.25
C PHE A 118 -0.93 9.66 -0.58
N ILE A 119 -1.37 9.77 -1.83
CA ILE A 119 -1.10 10.93 -2.68
C ILE A 119 -1.71 12.20 -2.05
N PHE A 120 -2.94 12.10 -1.53
CA PHE A 120 -3.58 13.21 -0.84
C PHE A 120 -2.81 13.63 0.42
N PHE A 121 -2.36 12.69 1.26
CA PHE A 121 -1.52 13.02 2.42
C PHE A 121 -0.16 13.60 2.01
N SER A 122 0.42 13.14 0.90
CA SER A 122 1.64 13.76 0.34
C SER A 122 1.42 15.26 0.02
N LEU A 123 0.29 15.61 -0.59
CA LEU A 123 -0.08 17.01 -0.83
C LEU A 123 -0.22 17.80 0.48
N ILE A 124 -0.88 17.24 1.49
CA ILE A 124 -0.99 17.86 2.81
C ILE A 124 0.40 18.10 3.41
N PHE A 125 1.30 17.13 3.32
CA PHE A 125 2.66 17.28 3.83
C PHE A 125 3.41 18.37 3.07
N LYS A 126 3.27 18.43 1.75
CA LYS A 126 3.88 19.48 0.92
C LYS A 126 3.42 20.87 1.34
N ILE A 127 2.12 21.06 1.57
CA ILE A 127 1.55 22.34 2.05
C ILE A 127 2.05 22.64 3.47
N GLY A 128 2.01 21.66 4.37
CA GLY A 128 2.46 21.84 5.76
C GLY A 128 3.94 22.22 5.88
N ILE A 129 4.80 21.64 5.03
CA ILE A 129 6.23 22.02 4.95
C ILE A 129 6.37 23.47 4.49
N GLY A 130 5.62 23.89 3.46
CA GLY A 130 5.64 25.27 2.98
C GLY A 130 5.22 26.27 4.06
N MET A 131 4.15 25.95 4.82
CA MET A 131 3.70 26.80 5.92
C MET A 131 4.75 26.96 7.03
N GLN A 132 5.49 25.89 7.36
CA GLN A 132 6.58 25.97 8.34
C GLN A 132 7.72 26.87 7.84
N GLN A 133 8.08 26.75 6.56
CA GLN A 133 9.11 27.59 5.94
C GLN A 133 8.72 29.07 5.93
N ASP A 134 7.47 29.38 5.61
CA ASP A 134 6.97 30.76 5.61
C ASP A 134 6.97 31.37 7.03
N GLN A 135 6.63 30.58 8.06
CA GLN A 135 6.68 31.02 9.45
C GLN A 135 8.13 31.29 9.91
N ASP A 136 9.08 30.41 9.57
CA ASP A 136 10.49 30.57 9.93
C ASP A 136 11.14 31.81 9.27
N LEU A 137 10.63 32.28 8.12
CA LEU A 137 11.12 33.48 7.42
C LEU A 137 10.56 34.80 7.99
N THR A 138 9.49 34.74 8.78
CA THR A 138 8.84 35.94 9.36
C THR A 138 9.31 36.30 10.77
N ILE A 139 10.16 35.48 11.38
CA ILE A 139 10.79 35.71 12.69
C ILE A 139 12.20 36.27 12.47
#